data_AF-A0A5N9CXY6-F1
#
_entry.id   AF-A0A5N9CXY6-F1
#
_cell.length_a   1.000
_cell.length_b   1.000
_cell.length_c   1.000
_cell.angle_alpha   90.00
_cell.angle_beta   90.00
_cell.angle_gamma   90.00
#
_symmetry.space_group_name_H-M   'P 1'
#
loop_
_entity.id
_entity.type
_entity.pdbx_description
1 polymer ?
#
loop_
_entity_poly.entity_id
_entity_poly.type
_entity_poly.pdbx_seq_one_letter_code
_entity_poly.pdbx_strand_id
1 'polypeptide(L)'
;SLINYMNLAAEIGADGVTVHPGSHGGRGFETVLPHAAEAIKTVLDASPGGPCLAVENMAGMGQHIGAKFDELGRILDAVDSPRLKIYLDTQHAFAAGYDLTNPQEIQDMLAELDSGTGSANVAAVHTNDSKRVCGSGVDRHDNTADGFIGEEGFVAIMANPAFAEVPFLLEVPGFEGKGPDQQNMDILKKIGSQVGLSS
;
A
#
# COMPACT_ATOMS: atom_id res chain seq x y z
N SER A 1 0.97 13.24 -17.35
CA SER A 1 0.70 11.79 -17.43
C SER A 1 1.54 11.08 -16.39
N LEU A 2 1.25 9.82 -16.04
CA LEU A 2 2.09 9.03 -15.14
C LEU A 2 3.53 8.91 -15.65
N ILE A 3 3.73 8.84 -16.97
CA ILE A 3 5.05 8.90 -17.63
C ILE A 3 5.84 10.15 -17.21
N ASN A 4 5.21 11.33 -17.18
CA ASN A 4 5.89 12.56 -16.75
C ASN A 4 6.30 12.50 -15.27
N TYR A 5 5.47 11.89 -14.41
CA TYR A 5 5.82 11.71 -13.00
C TYR A 5 6.97 10.71 -12.82
N MET A 6 7.00 9.61 -13.57
CA MET A 6 8.14 8.67 -13.58
C MET A 6 9.44 9.35 -14.00
N ASN A 7 9.40 10.17 -15.04
CA ASN A 7 10.57 10.90 -15.52
C ASN A 7 11.03 11.97 -14.51
N LEU A 8 10.08 12.74 -13.94
CA LEU A 8 10.39 13.69 -12.88
C LEU A 8 10.97 13.00 -11.63
N ALA A 9 10.41 11.86 -11.24
CA ALA A 9 10.89 11.06 -10.11
C ALA A 9 12.34 10.62 -10.33
N ALA A 10 12.70 10.24 -11.56
CA ALA A 10 14.10 9.95 -11.92
C ALA A 10 15.01 11.18 -11.79
N GLU A 11 14.55 12.35 -12.24
CA GLU A 11 15.31 13.61 -12.17
C GLU A 11 15.59 14.06 -10.73
N ILE A 12 14.67 13.80 -9.80
CA ILE A 12 14.84 14.13 -8.37
C ILE A 12 15.48 13.00 -7.56
N GLY A 13 15.75 11.85 -8.17
CA GLY A 13 16.34 10.69 -7.51
C GLY A 13 15.41 9.99 -6.51
N ALA A 14 14.09 10.00 -6.76
CA ALA A 14 13.13 9.27 -5.94
C ALA A 14 13.23 7.75 -6.19
N ASP A 15 13.01 6.94 -5.15
CA ASP A 15 13.09 5.47 -5.24
C ASP A 15 11.85 4.80 -5.88
N GLY A 16 10.70 5.50 -5.88
CA GLY A 16 9.46 4.96 -6.39
C GLY A 16 8.38 6.01 -6.68
N VAL A 17 7.39 5.61 -7.46
CA VAL A 17 6.14 6.34 -7.70
C VAL A 17 4.97 5.39 -7.41
N THR A 18 4.06 5.76 -6.52
CA THR A 18 2.84 4.97 -6.26
C THR A 18 1.68 5.41 -7.16
N VAL A 19 0.81 4.48 -7.51
CA VAL A 19 -0.45 4.74 -8.20
C VAL A 19 -1.53 3.75 -7.77
N HIS A 20 -2.75 4.23 -7.63
CA HIS A 20 -3.91 3.35 -7.50
C HIS A 20 -4.14 2.60 -8.82
N PRO A 21 -4.27 1.26 -8.83
CA PRO A 21 -4.35 0.46 -10.06
C PRO A 21 -5.61 0.74 -10.89
N GLY A 22 -6.64 1.36 -10.29
CA GLY A 22 -7.78 1.93 -11.00
C GLY A 22 -9.11 1.29 -10.63
N SER A 23 -10.00 1.16 -11.62
CA SER A 23 -11.37 0.67 -11.43
C SER A 23 -11.83 -0.17 -12.61
N HIS A 24 -12.61 -1.20 -12.32
CA HIS A 24 -13.22 -2.04 -13.35
C HIS A 24 -14.45 -1.40 -14.00
N GLY A 25 -14.99 -0.29 -13.48
CA GLY A 25 -16.11 0.44 -14.09
C GLY A 25 -17.38 -0.42 -14.27
N GLY A 26 -17.59 -1.41 -13.39
CA GLY A 26 -18.70 -2.37 -13.47
C GLY A 26 -18.48 -3.55 -14.43
N ARG A 27 -17.32 -3.65 -15.11
CA ARG A 27 -17.01 -4.72 -16.08
C ARG A 27 -16.39 -5.97 -15.45
N GLY A 28 -16.04 -5.92 -14.17
CA GLY A 28 -15.32 -6.98 -13.46
C GLY A 28 -13.82 -6.97 -13.71
N PHE A 29 -13.07 -7.47 -12.73
CA PHE A 29 -11.60 -7.49 -12.73
C PHE A 29 -11.01 -8.21 -13.96
N GLU A 30 -11.51 -9.41 -14.26
CA GLU A 30 -11.08 -10.22 -15.41
C GLU A 30 -11.08 -9.45 -16.73
N THR A 31 -12.12 -8.63 -16.94
CA THR A 31 -12.29 -7.85 -18.17
C THR A 31 -11.29 -6.70 -18.28
N VAL A 32 -10.82 -6.16 -17.16
CA VAL A 32 -9.96 -4.96 -17.14
C VAL A 32 -8.48 -5.28 -16.89
N LEU A 33 -8.15 -6.44 -16.34
CA LEU A 33 -6.78 -6.85 -16.06
C LEU A 33 -5.85 -6.69 -17.29
N PRO A 34 -6.20 -7.16 -18.51
CA PRO A 34 -5.32 -6.97 -19.68
C PRO A 34 -5.07 -5.49 -20.00
N HIS A 35 -6.07 -4.63 -19.83
CA HIS A 35 -5.96 -3.20 -20.09
C HIS A 35 -5.11 -2.49 -19.02
N ALA A 36 -5.28 -2.85 -17.75
CA ALA A 36 -4.48 -2.31 -16.66
C ALA A 36 -3.01 -2.69 -16.83
N ALA A 37 -2.73 -3.96 -17.13
CA ALA A 37 -1.38 -4.44 -17.38
C ALA A 37 -0.72 -3.72 -18.57
N GLU A 38 -1.43 -3.58 -19.69
CA GLU A 38 -0.90 -2.88 -20.87
C GLU A 38 -0.62 -1.39 -20.61
N ALA A 39 -1.48 -0.72 -19.84
CA ALA A 39 -1.26 0.67 -19.45
C ALA A 39 -0.01 0.81 -18.57
N ILE A 40 0.19 -0.10 -17.62
CA ILE A 40 1.39 -0.12 -16.77
C ILE A 40 2.65 -0.39 -17.60
N LYS A 41 2.63 -1.37 -18.51
CA LYS A 41 3.75 -1.65 -19.44
C LYS A 41 4.12 -0.42 -20.26
N THR A 42 3.11 0.24 -20.84
CA THR A 42 3.30 1.49 -21.60
C THR A 42 4.03 2.55 -20.78
N VAL A 43 3.67 2.71 -19.50
CA VAL A 43 4.31 3.68 -18.61
C VAL A 43 5.77 3.30 -18.33
N LEU A 44 6.03 2.03 -18.01
CA LEU A 44 7.38 1.53 -17.72
C LEU A 44 8.30 1.65 -18.96
N ASP A 45 7.80 1.28 -20.14
CA ASP A 45 8.56 1.33 -21.40
C ASP A 45 8.87 2.76 -21.83
N ALA A 46 7.96 3.70 -21.57
CA ALA A 46 8.15 5.11 -21.84
C ALA A 46 9.00 5.83 -20.78
N SER A 47 9.42 5.13 -19.72
CA SER A 47 10.28 5.65 -18.64
C SER A 47 11.40 4.66 -18.26
N PRO A 48 12.27 4.23 -19.19
CA PRO A 48 13.20 3.12 -18.97
C PRO A 48 14.26 3.36 -17.88
N GLY A 49 14.60 4.62 -17.60
CA GLY A 49 15.48 5.02 -16.49
C GLY A 49 14.73 5.47 -15.23
N GLY A 50 13.42 5.31 -15.20
CA GLY A 50 12.58 5.66 -14.06
C GLY A 50 12.75 4.71 -12.87
N PRO A 51 12.34 5.15 -11.68
CA PRO A 51 12.35 4.32 -10.47
C PRO A 51 11.34 3.18 -10.54
N CYS A 52 11.10 2.46 -9.44
CA CYS A 52 9.99 1.51 -9.41
C CYS A 52 8.64 2.25 -9.56
N LEU A 53 7.71 1.61 -10.26
CA LEU A 53 6.30 1.98 -10.22
C LEU A 53 5.63 1.03 -9.24
N ALA A 54 4.93 1.55 -8.24
CA ALA A 54 4.20 0.74 -7.28
C ALA A 54 2.70 0.86 -7.51
N VAL A 55 2.00 -0.27 -7.54
CA VAL A 55 0.54 -0.29 -7.41
C VAL A 55 0.16 -0.47 -5.96
N GLU A 56 -0.77 0.35 -5.49
CA GLU A 56 -1.22 0.31 -4.10
C GLU A 56 -2.47 -0.56 -3.93
N ASN A 57 -2.58 -1.28 -2.81
CA ASN A 57 -3.85 -1.95 -2.49
C ASN A 57 -4.94 -0.92 -2.20
N MET A 58 -6.18 -1.25 -2.55
CA MET A 58 -7.30 -0.32 -2.49
C MET A 58 -8.27 -0.65 -1.35
N ALA A 59 -8.93 0.36 -0.78
CA ALA A 59 -9.94 0.21 0.27
C ALA A 59 -11.19 -0.61 -0.10
N GLY A 60 -11.31 -1.12 -1.32
CA GLY A 60 -12.45 -1.94 -1.76
C GLY A 60 -13.75 -1.16 -2.02
N MET A 61 -13.71 0.18 -2.06
CA MET A 61 -14.90 0.99 -2.33
C MET A 61 -15.42 0.81 -3.77
N GLY A 62 -16.64 0.29 -3.90
CA GLY A 62 -17.37 0.33 -5.18
C GLY A 62 -16.80 -0.58 -6.27
N GLN A 63 -15.99 -0.03 -7.17
CA GLN A 63 -15.52 -0.72 -8.39
C GLN A 63 -14.00 -0.69 -8.56
N HIS A 64 -13.25 -0.47 -7.48
CA HIS A 64 -11.79 -0.50 -7.51
C HIS A 64 -11.27 -1.90 -7.84
N ILE A 65 -10.09 -1.96 -8.45
CA ILE A 65 -9.30 -3.20 -8.58
C ILE A 65 -8.12 -3.13 -7.62
N GLY A 66 -7.55 -4.27 -7.22
CA GLY A 66 -6.43 -4.31 -6.29
C GLY A 66 -6.84 -4.18 -4.82
N ALA A 67 -8.10 -4.42 -4.49
CA ALA A 67 -8.54 -4.47 -3.08
C ALA A 67 -8.16 -5.80 -2.41
N LYS A 68 -8.01 -6.86 -3.22
CA LYS A 68 -7.54 -8.17 -2.78
C LYS A 68 -6.10 -8.38 -3.22
N PHE A 69 -5.29 -9.05 -2.39
CA PHE A 69 -3.89 -9.33 -2.74
C PHE A 69 -3.76 -10.24 -3.96
N ASP A 70 -4.69 -11.16 -4.20
CA ASP A 70 -4.76 -11.94 -5.45
C ASP A 70 -4.84 -11.05 -6.70
N GLU A 71 -5.67 -9.99 -6.68
CA GLU A 71 -5.80 -9.10 -7.83
C GLU A 71 -4.49 -8.35 -8.10
N LEU A 72 -3.78 -7.93 -7.05
CA LEU A 72 -2.47 -7.29 -7.18
C LEU A 72 -1.41 -8.26 -7.70
N GLY A 73 -1.37 -9.49 -7.20
CA GLY A 73 -0.48 -10.55 -7.70
C GLY A 73 -0.69 -10.81 -9.19
N ARG A 74 -1.94 -10.89 -9.61
CA ARG A 74 -2.30 -11.08 -11.03
C ARG A 74 -1.95 -9.89 -11.91
N ILE A 75 -1.97 -8.66 -11.37
CA ILE A 75 -1.44 -7.48 -12.07
C ILE A 75 0.08 -7.57 -12.21
N LEU A 76 0.80 -7.94 -11.15
CA LEU A 76 2.26 -8.15 -11.19
C LEU A 76 2.63 -9.20 -12.26
N ASP A 77 1.97 -10.35 -12.25
CA ASP A 77 2.20 -11.45 -13.20
C ASP A 77 1.90 -11.04 -14.64
N ALA A 78 0.81 -10.31 -14.87
CA ALA A 78 0.44 -9.86 -16.22
C ALA A 78 1.42 -8.81 -16.77
N VAL A 79 2.00 -7.98 -15.89
CA VAL A 79 3.01 -6.99 -16.26
C VAL A 79 4.40 -7.61 -16.44
N ASP A 80 4.77 -8.56 -15.58
CA ASP A 80 6.04 -9.31 -15.60
C ASP A 80 7.26 -8.38 -15.72
N SER A 81 7.40 -7.47 -14.75
CA SER A 81 8.50 -6.49 -14.73
C SER A 81 9.09 -6.36 -13.33
N PRO A 82 10.43 -6.41 -13.17
CA PRO A 82 11.07 -6.23 -11.87
C PRO A 82 10.92 -4.80 -11.33
N ARG A 83 10.51 -3.83 -12.16
CA ARG A 83 10.27 -2.44 -11.76
C ARG A 83 8.84 -2.17 -11.30
N LEU A 84 7.92 -3.13 -11.46
CA LEU A 84 6.60 -3.03 -10.86
C LEU A 84 6.67 -3.60 -9.43
N LYS A 85 6.19 -2.83 -8.47
CA LYS A 85 6.18 -3.16 -7.04
C LYS A 85 4.80 -2.92 -6.43
N ILE A 86 4.67 -3.24 -5.14
CA ILE A 86 3.48 -2.98 -4.34
C ILE A 86 3.78 -1.93 -3.29
N TYR A 87 2.87 -0.99 -3.10
CA TYR A 87 2.77 -0.23 -1.86
C TYR A 87 1.63 -0.81 -1.05
N LEU A 88 1.90 -1.17 0.20
CA LEU A 88 0.88 -1.68 1.12
C LEU A 88 0.36 -0.53 1.95
N ASP A 89 -0.92 -0.19 1.82
CA ASP A 89 -1.64 0.70 2.71
C ASP A 89 -2.45 -0.09 3.74
N THR A 90 -2.14 0.14 5.02
CA THR A 90 -2.80 -0.54 6.14
C THR A 90 -4.27 -0.13 6.31
N GLN A 91 -4.61 1.13 6.06
CA GLN A 91 -5.99 1.61 6.12
C GLN A 91 -6.82 1.01 5.00
N HIS A 92 -6.27 0.94 3.79
CA HIS A 92 -6.92 0.31 2.65
C HIS A 92 -7.14 -1.18 2.87
N ALA A 93 -6.14 -1.91 3.39
CA ALA A 93 -6.30 -3.32 3.73
C ALA A 93 -7.42 -3.50 4.78
N PHE A 94 -7.41 -2.67 5.82
CA PHE A 94 -8.44 -2.70 6.86
C PHE A 94 -9.84 -2.40 6.31
N ALA A 95 -9.96 -1.38 5.48
CA ALA A 95 -11.23 -1.02 4.83
C ALA A 95 -11.72 -2.10 3.86
N ALA A 96 -10.81 -2.81 3.19
CA ALA A 96 -11.12 -3.93 2.30
C ALA A 96 -11.56 -5.20 3.03
N GLY A 97 -11.34 -5.28 4.34
CA GLY A 97 -11.82 -6.37 5.21
C GLY A 97 -10.74 -7.23 5.85
N TYR A 98 -9.45 -6.88 5.69
CA TYR A 98 -8.37 -7.53 6.41
C TYR A 98 -8.29 -6.97 7.84
N ASP A 99 -8.69 -7.75 8.84
CA ASP A 99 -8.76 -7.26 10.22
C ASP A 99 -7.36 -7.14 10.86
N LEU A 100 -6.94 -5.90 11.09
CA LEU A 100 -5.67 -5.54 11.71
C LEU A 100 -5.76 -5.33 13.22
N THR A 101 -6.86 -5.74 13.86
CA THR A 101 -7.03 -5.68 15.32
C THR A 101 -6.87 -7.03 16.01
N ASN A 102 -6.80 -8.11 15.23
CA ASN A 102 -6.68 -9.47 15.73
C ASN A 102 -5.36 -10.10 15.27
N PRO A 103 -4.49 -10.57 16.19
CA PRO A 103 -3.21 -11.17 15.84
C PRO A 103 -3.27 -12.32 14.84
N GLN A 104 -4.30 -13.17 14.90
CA GLN A 104 -4.44 -14.29 13.96
C GLN A 104 -4.82 -13.78 12.56
N GLU A 105 -5.77 -12.86 12.48
CA GLU A 105 -6.21 -12.27 11.20
C GLU A 105 -5.07 -11.49 10.52
N ILE A 106 -4.20 -10.83 11.30
CA ILE A 106 -3.00 -10.18 10.77
C ILE A 106 -2.03 -11.21 10.17
N GLN A 107 -1.81 -12.34 10.84
CA GLN A 107 -0.95 -13.40 10.30
C GLN A 107 -1.53 -13.99 9.01
N ASP A 108 -2.85 -14.19 8.97
CA ASP A 108 -3.54 -14.72 7.80
C ASP A 108 -3.49 -13.72 6.62
N MET A 109 -3.67 -12.42 6.89
CA MET A 109 -3.49 -11.32 5.94
C MET A 109 -2.08 -11.29 5.36
N LEU A 110 -1.05 -11.37 6.21
CA LEU A 110 0.35 -11.36 5.79
C LEU A 110 0.71 -12.62 4.97
N ALA A 111 0.14 -13.77 5.30
CA ALA A 111 0.29 -15.00 4.53
C ALA A 111 -0.42 -14.90 3.16
N GLU A 112 -1.59 -14.25 3.09
CA GLU A 112 -2.26 -13.97 1.82
C GLU A 112 -1.46 -12.98 0.97
N LEU A 113 -0.91 -11.93 1.57
CA LEU A 113 -0.03 -10.98 0.89
C LEU A 113 1.18 -11.71 0.30
N ASP A 114 1.82 -12.58 1.07
CA ASP A 114 2.99 -13.31 0.61
C ASP A 114 2.67 -14.31 -0.51
N SER A 115 1.57 -15.07 -0.37
CA SER A 115 1.16 -16.03 -1.40
C SER A 115 0.56 -15.40 -2.65
N GLY A 116 -0.11 -14.24 -2.52
CA GLY A 116 -0.75 -13.51 -3.61
C GLY A 116 0.22 -12.61 -4.36
N THR A 117 0.80 -11.61 -3.68
CA THR A 117 1.70 -10.64 -4.33
C THR A 117 3.18 -11.00 -4.22
N GLY A 118 3.55 -11.84 -3.26
CA GLY A 118 4.93 -11.98 -2.78
C GLY A 118 5.30 -10.79 -1.90
N SER A 119 5.50 -11.00 -0.60
CA SER A 119 5.80 -9.91 0.34
C SER A 119 7.10 -9.16 -0.04
N ALA A 120 8.02 -9.84 -0.71
CA ALA A 120 9.25 -9.27 -1.29
C ALA A 120 9.02 -8.24 -2.43
N ASN A 121 7.79 -8.13 -2.95
CA ASN A 121 7.42 -7.09 -3.91
C ASN A 121 6.94 -5.79 -3.26
N VAL A 122 6.74 -5.77 -1.94
CA VAL A 122 6.39 -4.55 -1.20
C VAL A 122 7.61 -3.64 -1.13
N ALA A 123 7.49 -2.44 -1.72
CA ALA A 123 8.56 -1.43 -1.75
C ALA A 123 8.36 -0.30 -0.74
N ALA A 124 7.15 -0.11 -0.23
CA ALA A 124 6.84 0.80 0.88
C ALA A 124 5.55 0.35 1.58
N VAL A 125 5.37 0.78 2.83
CA VAL A 125 4.12 0.62 3.58
C VAL A 125 3.56 2.00 3.93
N HIS A 126 2.39 2.34 3.41
CA HIS A 126 1.59 3.46 3.90
C HIS A 126 0.94 3.03 5.22
N THR A 127 1.42 3.59 6.33
CA THR A 127 1.05 3.17 7.69
C THR A 127 -0.02 4.12 8.23
N ASN A 128 -1.22 3.95 7.71
CA ASN A 128 -2.37 4.80 8.00
C ASN A 128 -3.33 4.07 8.94
N ASP A 129 -3.78 4.74 10.00
CA ASP A 129 -4.86 4.22 10.85
C ASP A 129 -6.22 4.47 10.17
N SER A 130 -7.29 3.85 10.67
CA SER A 130 -8.61 3.96 10.06
C SER A 130 -9.60 4.68 10.98
N LYS A 131 -10.30 5.69 10.45
CA LYS A 131 -11.48 6.31 11.10
C LYS A 131 -12.72 5.43 11.06
N ARG A 132 -12.65 4.32 10.34
CA ARG A 132 -13.79 3.45 10.03
C ARG A 132 -13.48 2.03 10.50
N VAL A 133 -14.53 1.30 10.84
CA VAL A 133 -14.44 -0.12 11.18
C VAL A 133 -13.94 -0.96 10.01
N CYS A 134 -13.36 -2.13 10.32
CA CYS A 134 -12.90 -3.10 9.34
C CYS A 134 -14.00 -3.45 8.33
N GLY A 135 -13.63 -3.62 7.06
CA GLY A 135 -14.57 -4.00 6.00
C GLY A 135 -15.59 -2.93 5.63
N SER A 136 -15.39 -1.68 6.06
CA SER A 136 -16.30 -0.58 5.72
C SER A 136 -16.31 -0.22 4.23
N GLY A 137 -15.27 -0.59 3.49
CA GLY A 137 -15.08 -0.19 2.10
C GLY A 137 -14.86 1.32 1.93
N VAL A 138 -14.49 2.04 2.99
CA VAL A 138 -14.38 3.51 2.98
C VAL A 138 -12.96 3.94 3.33
N ASP A 139 -12.32 4.63 2.39
CA ASP A 139 -11.02 5.28 2.56
C ASP A 139 -11.18 6.55 3.41
N ARG A 140 -10.81 6.42 4.70
CA ARG A 140 -10.74 7.51 5.67
C ARG A 140 -9.64 7.24 6.69
N HIS A 141 -8.49 7.84 6.47
CA HIS A 141 -7.33 7.76 7.36
C HIS A 141 -7.57 8.46 8.70
N ASP A 142 -7.00 7.90 9.77
CA ASP A 142 -6.85 8.54 11.09
C ASP A 142 -5.38 8.74 11.46
N ASN A 143 -5.16 9.51 12.52
CA ASN A 143 -3.83 9.65 13.12
C ASN A 143 -3.33 8.29 13.65
N THR A 144 -2.01 8.16 13.70
CA THR A 144 -1.31 6.93 14.08
C THR A 144 -1.73 6.50 15.48
N ALA A 145 -2.35 5.31 15.57
CA ALA A 145 -2.82 4.67 16.79
C ALA A 145 -4.01 5.38 17.48
N ASP A 146 -4.67 6.33 16.81
CA ASP A 146 -5.89 6.99 17.28
C ASP A 146 -7.17 6.37 16.68
N GLY A 147 -7.03 5.49 15.68
CA GLY A 147 -8.14 4.90 14.93
C GLY A 147 -8.49 3.47 15.36
N PHE A 148 -9.17 2.77 14.45
CA PHE A 148 -9.64 1.40 14.67
C PHE A 148 -8.55 0.33 14.50
N ILE A 149 -7.42 0.61 13.84
CA ILE A 149 -6.31 -0.35 13.72
C ILE A 149 -5.51 -0.37 15.02
N GLY A 150 -5.13 0.82 15.51
CA GLY A 150 -4.42 0.97 16.77
C GLY A 150 -2.96 0.52 16.75
N GLU A 151 -2.29 0.68 17.89
CA GLU A 151 -0.86 0.41 18.06
C GLU A 151 -0.50 -1.07 17.80
N GLU A 152 -1.31 -2.01 18.30
CA GLU A 152 -1.02 -3.45 18.18
C GLU A 152 -0.99 -3.93 16.72
N GLY A 153 -1.89 -3.42 15.88
CA GLY A 153 -1.90 -3.71 14.45
C GLY A 153 -0.62 -3.23 13.75
N PHE A 154 -0.17 -2.01 14.07
CA PHE A 154 1.07 -1.49 13.52
C PHE A 154 2.30 -2.23 14.01
N VAL A 155 2.38 -2.60 15.29
CA VAL A 155 3.46 -3.46 15.81
C VAL A 155 3.55 -4.74 14.99
N ALA A 156 2.42 -5.41 14.73
CA ALA A 156 2.41 -6.67 14.00
C ALA A 156 2.83 -6.53 12.53
N ILE A 157 2.37 -5.47 11.83
CA ILE A 157 2.79 -5.18 10.45
C ILE A 157 4.28 -4.85 10.40
N MET A 158 4.75 -3.94 11.27
CA MET A 158 6.15 -3.50 11.30
C MET A 158 7.11 -4.62 11.74
N ALA A 159 6.63 -5.60 12.51
CA ALA A 159 7.42 -6.77 12.91
C ALA A 159 7.63 -7.79 11.78
N ASN A 160 6.95 -7.65 10.63
CA ASN A 160 7.10 -8.61 9.54
C ASN A 160 8.54 -8.53 8.98
N PRO A 161 9.30 -9.64 8.97
CA PRO A 161 10.67 -9.65 8.46
C PRO A 161 10.82 -9.14 7.02
N ALA A 162 9.79 -9.31 6.18
CA ALA A 162 9.80 -8.81 4.80
C ALA A 162 9.87 -7.28 4.73
N PHE A 163 9.51 -6.57 5.80
CA PHE A 163 9.45 -5.11 5.86
C PHE A 163 10.61 -4.48 6.64
N ALA A 164 11.62 -5.27 7.03
CA ALA A 164 12.75 -4.78 7.84
C ALA A 164 13.51 -3.60 7.18
N GLU A 165 13.60 -3.59 5.86
CA GLU A 165 14.27 -2.55 5.07
C GLU A 165 13.28 -1.73 4.22
N VAL A 166 11.97 -1.87 4.49
CA VAL A 166 10.91 -1.19 3.73
C VAL A 166 10.55 0.12 4.43
N PRO A 167 10.49 1.26 3.72
CA PRO A 167 10.09 2.52 4.32
C PRO A 167 8.60 2.52 4.71
N PHE A 168 8.32 3.07 5.89
CA PHE A 168 6.97 3.34 6.37
C PHE A 168 6.62 4.82 6.18
N LEU A 169 5.55 5.09 5.44
CA LEU A 169 5.12 6.44 5.03
C LEU A 169 3.77 6.78 5.69
N LEU A 170 3.55 8.05 6.01
CA LEU A 170 2.31 8.52 6.62
C LEU A 170 1.50 9.40 5.65
N GLU A 171 0.20 9.17 5.58
CA GLU A 171 -0.80 9.97 4.85
C GLU A 171 -1.98 10.34 5.76
N VAL A 172 -1.66 10.54 7.04
CA VAL A 172 -2.61 10.83 8.12
C VAL A 172 -3.06 12.30 8.10
N PRO A 173 -4.24 12.64 8.67
CA PRO A 173 -4.76 14.01 8.65
C PRO A 173 -3.95 15.01 9.50
N GLY A 174 -3.17 14.52 10.47
CA GLY A 174 -2.48 15.34 11.46
C GLY A 174 -3.40 15.82 12.58
N PHE A 175 -2.84 16.11 13.75
CA PHE A 175 -3.60 16.56 14.92
C PHE A 175 -4.25 17.93 14.72
N GLU A 176 -3.66 18.77 13.86
CA GLU A 176 -4.24 20.06 13.45
C GLU A 176 -5.00 20.01 12.12
N GLY A 177 -5.11 18.85 11.48
CA GLY A 177 -5.78 18.71 10.18
C GLY A 177 -4.99 19.31 9.01
N LYS A 178 -3.66 19.41 9.12
CA LYS A 178 -2.77 19.99 8.09
C LYS A 178 -1.92 18.95 7.37
N GLY A 179 -2.28 17.67 7.48
CA GLY A 179 -1.51 16.54 6.99
C GLY A 179 -0.54 15.98 8.04
N PRO A 180 0.30 15.00 7.65
CA PRO A 180 1.22 14.33 8.56
C PRO A 180 2.11 15.32 9.32
N ASP A 181 2.29 15.08 10.63
CA ASP A 181 3.03 15.96 11.53
C ASP A 181 4.07 15.19 12.36
N GLN A 182 4.93 15.94 13.05
CA GLN A 182 6.01 15.37 13.87
C GLN A 182 5.47 14.44 14.96
N GLN A 183 4.30 14.72 15.51
CA GLN A 183 3.70 13.90 16.57
C GLN A 183 3.34 12.51 16.05
N ASN A 184 2.71 12.41 14.88
CA ASN A 184 2.47 11.11 14.23
C ASN A 184 3.78 10.37 13.92
N MET A 185 4.79 11.08 13.40
CA MET A 185 6.11 10.49 13.14
C MET A 185 6.76 9.94 14.42
N ASP A 186 6.66 10.66 15.54
CA ASP A 186 7.23 10.23 16.82
C ASP A 186 6.51 9.00 17.38
N ILE A 187 5.17 8.93 17.24
CA ILE A 187 4.38 7.75 17.60
C ILE A 187 4.82 6.56 16.76
N LEU A 188 4.87 6.69 15.43
CA LEU A 188 5.25 5.61 14.53
C LEU A 188 6.69 5.12 14.80
N LYS A 189 7.64 6.04 15.03
CA LYS A 189 9.02 5.69 15.40
C LYS A 189 9.09 4.95 16.73
N LYS A 190 8.30 5.37 17.72
CA LYS A 190 8.20 4.66 19.00
C LYS A 190 7.69 3.23 18.78
N ILE A 191 6.67 3.03 17.96
CA ILE A 191 6.14 1.70 17.61
C ILE A 191 7.23 0.87 16.92
N GLY A 192 7.88 1.41 15.88
CA GLY A 192 8.96 0.72 15.16
C GLY A 192 10.12 0.29 16.07
N SER A 193 10.47 1.11 17.06
CA SER A 193 11.53 0.76 18.02
C SER A 193 11.21 -0.48 18.88
N GLN A 194 9.92 -0.80 19.09
CA GLN A 194 9.51 -1.99 19.85
C GLN A 194 9.85 -3.28 19.10
N VAL A 195 9.92 -3.21 17.78
CA VAL A 195 10.19 -4.34 16.87
C VAL A 195 11.60 -4.29 16.28
N GLY A 196 12.46 -3.39 16.79
CA GLY A 196 13.86 -3.30 16.41
C GLY A 196 14.14 -2.56 15.10
N LEU A 197 13.18 -1.84 14.55
CA LEU A 197 13.42 -0.97 13.39
C LEU A 197 14.16 0.29 13.82
N SER A 198 15.25 0.60 13.11
CA SER A 198 16.01 1.84 13.32
C SER A 198 15.33 3.04 12.67
N SER A 199 15.49 4.21 13.29
CA SER A 199 14.92 5.50 12.85
C SER A 199 15.59 6.09 11.63
#